data_AF-A0A8R2NS65-F1
#
_entry.id   AF-A0A8R2NS65-F1
#
_cell.length_a   1.000
_cell.length_b   1.000
_cell.length_c   1.000
_cell.angle_alpha   90.00
_cell.angle_beta   90.00
_cell.angle_gamma   90.00
#
_symmetry.space_group_name_H-M   'P 1'
#
loop_
_entity.id
_entity.type
_entity.pdbx_description
1 polymer ?
#
loop_
_entity_poly.entity_id
_entity_poly.type
_entity_poly.pdbx_seq_one_letter_code
_entity_poly.pdbx_strand_id
1 'polypeptide(L)'
;MSIQLTNLLILASITTNIVFGAPATSVSDSNHNLITELIDTKYPITKPIKFLDGSVKYRIAIIADLDRNSVSPDEPDTWISYFKEGHLTYKPSDEKISIEWDDFESNGDRLKTNLSVNGRGAELSELVTYNSKLITLDDKTGYLYLIQNKILEPWVKVLAGNGQKDEGNNIHFALRYPLNA
;
A
#
# COMPACT_ATOMS: atom_id res chain seq x y z
N MET A 1 29.43 6.04 4.56
CA MET A 1 28.93 4.66 4.70
C MET A 1 27.95 4.43 3.56
N SER A 2 28.35 3.64 2.56
CA SER A 2 27.60 3.47 1.30
C SER A 2 26.62 2.31 1.48
N ILE A 3 25.31 2.58 1.37
CA ILE A 3 24.29 1.53 1.37
C ILE A 3 24.18 1.03 -0.08
N GLN A 4 24.71 -0.16 -0.34
CA GLN A 4 24.48 -0.84 -1.61
C GLN A 4 23.08 -1.46 -1.60
N LEU A 5 22.17 -0.90 -2.40
CA LEU A 5 20.87 -1.50 -2.71
C LEU A 5 21.07 -2.63 -3.73
N THR A 6 21.46 -3.82 -3.26
CA THR A 6 21.63 -5.01 -4.10
C THR A 6 20.32 -5.77 -4.24
N ASN A 7 19.46 -5.36 -5.18
CA ASN A 7 18.29 -6.08 -5.71
C ASN A 7 16.93 -5.59 -5.18
N LEU A 8 16.32 -4.68 -5.95
CA LEU A 8 14.88 -4.44 -5.93
C LEU A 8 14.27 -5.30 -7.06
N LEU A 9 13.60 -6.39 -6.72
CA LEU A 9 12.86 -7.21 -7.68
C LEU A 9 11.43 -6.67 -7.79
N ILE A 10 11.15 -5.86 -8.81
CA ILE A 10 9.78 -5.50 -9.17
C ILE A 10 9.24 -6.62 -10.05
N LEU A 11 8.43 -7.51 -9.49
CA LEU A 11 7.63 -8.47 -10.26
C LEU A 11 6.50 -7.70 -10.97
N ALA A 12 6.82 -7.05 -12.09
CA ALA A 12 5.81 -6.68 -13.06
C ALA A 12 5.47 -7.93 -13.86
N SER A 13 4.38 -8.62 -13.50
CA SER A 13 3.83 -9.70 -14.31
C SER A 13 3.31 -9.12 -15.63
N ILE A 14 4.18 -9.01 -16.64
CA ILE A 14 3.77 -8.74 -18.02
C ILE A 14 3.37 -10.08 -18.62
N THR A 15 2.17 -10.53 -18.29
CA THR A 15 1.52 -11.63 -19.02
C THR A 15 0.14 -11.17 -19.44
N THR A 16 0.04 -10.89 -20.74
CA THR A 16 -1.17 -10.87 -21.59
C THR A 16 -2.32 -9.96 -21.15
N ASN A 17 -2.50 -8.83 -21.87
CA ASN A 17 -3.78 -8.12 -22.08
C ASN A 17 -4.77 -8.13 -20.91
N ILE A 18 -4.33 -7.77 -19.69
CA ILE A 18 -5.26 -7.36 -18.66
C ILE A 18 -5.56 -5.90 -18.93
N VAL A 19 -6.66 -5.69 -19.66
CA VAL A 19 -7.35 -4.41 -19.67
C VAL A 19 -7.60 -4.08 -18.19
N PHE A 20 -6.93 -3.06 -17.65
CA PHE A 20 -7.37 -2.40 -16.42
C PHE A 20 -8.67 -1.66 -16.73
N GLY A 21 -9.73 -2.45 -16.91
CA GLY A 21 -11.10 -1.96 -17.01
C GLY A 21 -11.50 -1.54 -15.61
N ALA A 22 -11.64 -0.23 -15.40
CA ALA A 22 -12.43 0.24 -14.28
C ALA A 22 -13.81 -0.43 -14.37
N PRO A 23 -14.38 -0.93 -13.27
CA PRO A 23 -15.75 -1.42 -13.30
C PRO A 23 -16.67 -0.25 -13.70
N ALA A 24 -17.29 -0.36 -14.87
CA ALA A 24 -18.42 0.48 -15.26
C ALA A 24 -19.68 -0.29 -14.88
N THR A 25 -20.24 -0.01 -13.70
CA THR A 25 -21.55 -0.52 -13.32
C THR A 25 -22.62 0.50 -13.70
N SER A 26 -23.28 0.27 -14.83
CA SER A 26 -24.62 0.81 -15.08
C SER A 26 -25.63 -0.29 -14.77
N VAL A 27 -26.09 -0.35 -13.51
CA VAL A 27 -27.24 -1.19 -13.11
C VAL A 27 -28.27 -0.28 -12.46
N SER A 28 -29.41 -0.16 -13.13
CA SER A 28 -30.60 0.56 -12.68
C SER A 28 -31.39 -0.37 -11.75
N ASP A 29 -31.15 -0.28 -10.45
CA ASP A 29 -32.09 -0.83 -9.46
C ASP A 29 -32.17 0.07 -8.22
N SER A 30 -33.38 0.48 -7.86
CA SER A 30 -33.69 1.61 -6.98
C SER A 30 -33.36 1.40 -5.50
N ASN A 31 -32.85 0.22 -5.11
CA ASN A 31 -32.49 -0.13 -3.73
C ASN A 31 -30.96 -0.27 -3.50
N HIS A 32 -30.13 0.02 -4.51
CA HIS A 32 -28.67 -0.15 -4.43
C HIS A 32 -27.91 1.05 -3.83
N ASN A 33 -28.56 2.17 -3.55
CA ASN A 33 -27.85 3.41 -3.20
C ASN A 33 -27.10 3.32 -1.87
N LEU A 34 -27.63 2.60 -0.86
CA LEU A 34 -26.95 2.44 0.43
C LEU A 34 -25.68 1.56 0.34
N ILE A 35 -25.75 0.41 -0.34
CA ILE A 35 -24.59 -0.51 -0.45
C ILE A 35 -23.54 0.04 -1.42
N THR A 36 -23.97 0.73 -2.48
CA THR A 36 -23.07 1.38 -3.43
C THR A 36 -22.46 2.67 -2.86
N GLU A 37 -23.14 3.41 -1.96
CA GLU A 37 -22.52 4.48 -1.15
C GLU A 37 -21.55 3.92 -0.09
N LEU A 38 -21.86 2.76 0.51
CA LEU A 38 -21.04 2.14 1.56
C LEU A 38 -19.71 1.57 1.04
N ILE A 39 -19.61 1.28 -0.26
CA ILE A 39 -18.40 0.76 -0.90
C ILE A 39 -17.89 1.82 -1.87
N ASP A 40 -17.03 2.72 -1.39
CA ASP A 40 -16.28 3.59 -2.28
C ASP A 40 -15.19 2.75 -2.97
N THR A 41 -15.49 2.33 -4.20
CA THR A 41 -14.62 1.42 -4.96
C THR A 41 -13.46 2.13 -5.64
N LYS A 42 -13.26 3.44 -5.44
CA LYS A 42 -12.34 4.25 -6.23
C LYS A 42 -10.94 3.62 -6.27
N TYR A 43 -10.57 3.18 -7.47
CA TYR A 43 -9.27 2.63 -7.76
C TYR A 43 -8.77 3.14 -9.12
N PRO A 44 -7.53 3.63 -9.20
CA PRO A 44 -6.65 3.99 -8.07
C PRO A 44 -7.25 5.11 -7.19
N ILE A 45 -6.76 5.25 -5.95
CA ILE A 45 -7.24 6.29 -5.00
C ILE A 45 -7.05 7.70 -5.60
N THR A 46 -5.92 7.92 -6.29
CA THR A 46 -5.62 9.13 -7.04
C THR A 46 -6.03 8.95 -8.51
N LYS A 47 -6.79 9.90 -9.05
CA LYS A 47 -7.23 9.86 -10.44
C LYS A 47 -6.01 9.92 -11.39
N PRO A 48 -5.85 8.99 -12.34
CA PRO A 48 -4.76 9.05 -13.30
C PRO A 48 -4.83 10.31 -14.18
N ILE A 49 -3.66 10.85 -14.54
CA ILE A 49 -3.51 11.97 -15.48
C ILE A 49 -3.34 11.41 -16.88
N LYS A 50 -4.20 11.81 -17.81
CA LYS A 50 -4.11 11.42 -19.22
C LYS A 50 -3.55 12.58 -20.04
N PHE A 51 -2.53 12.31 -20.84
CA PHE A 51 -1.92 13.30 -21.73
C PHE A 51 -2.47 13.21 -23.16
N LEU A 52 -2.23 14.26 -23.95
CA LEU A 52 -2.70 14.34 -25.34
C LEU A 52 -2.04 13.31 -26.26
N ASP A 53 -0.83 12.86 -25.93
CA ASP A 53 -0.09 11.83 -26.68
C ASP A 53 -0.55 10.40 -26.36
N GLY A 54 -1.59 10.25 -25.53
CA GLY A 54 -2.13 8.96 -25.11
C GLY A 54 -1.40 8.33 -23.92
N SER A 55 -0.34 8.96 -23.39
CA SER A 55 0.31 8.48 -22.17
C SER A 55 -0.56 8.71 -20.93
N VAL A 56 -0.35 7.86 -19.91
CA VAL A 56 -1.10 7.91 -18.65
C VAL A 56 -0.12 7.89 -17.48
N LYS A 57 -0.26 8.87 -16.57
CA LYS A 57 0.54 8.99 -15.34
C LYS A 57 -0.30 8.63 -14.11
N TYR A 58 0.25 7.72 -13.31
CA TYR A 58 -0.34 7.18 -12.09
C TYR A 58 0.47 7.63 -10.88
N ARG A 59 -0.21 7.96 -9.78
CA ARG A 59 0.44 8.07 -8.47
C ARG A 59 0.78 6.67 -7.97
N ILE A 60 2.00 6.47 -7.51
CA ILE A 60 2.46 5.22 -6.92
C ILE A 60 3.10 5.48 -5.56
N ALA A 61 3.15 4.45 -4.73
CA ALA A 61 3.90 4.46 -3.49
C ALA A 61 4.50 3.08 -3.23
N ILE A 62 5.60 3.05 -2.49
CA ILE A 62 6.26 1.84 -2.01
C ILE A 62 6.50 1.97 -0.50
N ILE A 63 6.54 0.83 0.19
CA ILE A 63 6.77 0.77 1.64
C ILE A 63 7.89 -0.23 1.92
N ALA A 64 8.68 0.04 2.97
CA ALA A 64 9.84 -0.78 3.31
C ALA A 64 9.56 -1.69 4.50
N ASP A 65 9.93 -2.95 4.37
CA ASP A 65 10.19 -3.83 5.51
C ASP A 65 11.69 -3.75 5.84
N LEU A 66 12.01 -3.34 7.07
CA LEU A 66 13.38 -3.22 7.56
C LEU A 66 13.78 -4.40 8.45
N ASP A 67 12.92 -5.41 8.59
CA ASP A 67 13.04 -6.47 9.59
C ASP A 67 13.34 -5.87 10.97
N ARG A 68 14.35 -6.40 11.66
CA ARG A 68 14.83 -5.94 12.98
C ARG A 68 15.48 -4.55 12.95
N ASN A 69 15.79 -4.00 11.77
CA ASN A 69 16.36 -2.66 11.64
C ASN A 69 15.28 -1.57 11.62
N SER A 70 14.01 -1.94 11.83
CA SER A 70 12.90 -1.02 12.04
C SER A 70 12.99 -0.23 13.35
N VAL A 71 13.80 -0.64 14.33
CA VAL A 71 13.97 0.11 15.59
C VAL A 71 14.51 1.52 15.30
N SER A 72 13.82 2.53 15.81
CA SER A 72 14.23 3.93 15.66
C SER A 72 15.58 4.17 16.34
N PRO A 73 16.57 4.79 15.66
CA PRO A 73 17.83 5.16 16.28
C PRO A 73 17.71 6.39 17.18
N ASP A 74 16.65 7.18 17.00
CA ASP A 74 16.49 8.51 17.58
C ASP A 74 15.47 8.55 18.72
N GLU A 75 14.55 7.58 18.78
CA GLU A 75 13.41 7.58 19.69
C GLU A 75 13.26 6.20 20.37
N PRO A 76 13.24 6.13 21.72
CA PRO A 76 13.01 4.87 22.43
C PRO A 76 11.60 4.34 22.17
N ASP A 77 11.46 3.01 22.17
CA ASP A 77 10.18 2.31 21.98
C ASP A 77 9.40 2.75 20.72
N THR A 78 10.13 3.09 19.67
CA THR A 78 9.59 3.49 18.36
C THR A 78 10.16 2.60 17.28
N TRP A 79 9.31 2.14 16.36
CA TRP A 79 9.67 1.44 15.14
C TRP A 79 9.28 2.26 13.92
N ILE A 80 10.09 2.19 12.88
CA ILE A 80 10.00 2.99 11.66
C ILE A 80 9.96 2.11 10.41
N SER A 81 9.27 2.61 9.39
CA SER A 81 9.33 2.12 8.02
C SER A 81 9.46 3.32 7.08
N TYR A 82 10.03 3.12 5.90
CA TYR A 82 10.12 4.15 4.86
C TYR A 82 8.97 4.01 3.88
N PHE A 83 8.28 5.11 3.59
CA PHE A 83 7.17 5.17 2.66
C PHE A 83 7.49 6.14 1.54
N LYS A 84 7.78 5.66 0.33
CA LYS A 84 8.21 6.53 -0.76
C LYS A 84 7.12 6.67 -1.80
N GLU A 85 6.78 7.90 -2.14
CA GLU A 85 5.81 8.21 -3.17
C GLU A 85 6.46 8.71 -4.46
N GLY A 86 5.76 8.52 -5.57
CA GLY A 86 6.20 8.97 -6.87
C GLY A 86 5.12 8.79 -7.93
N HIS A 87 5.54 8.78 -9.17
CA HIS A 87 4.69 8.63 -10.32
C HIS A 87 5.23 7.61 -11.30
N LEU A 88 4.33 6.80 -11.85
CA LEU A 88 4.59 5.91 -12.97
C LEU A 88 3.90 6.48 -14.20
N THR A 89 4.63 6.69 -15.29
CA THR A 89 4.04 7.08 -16.58
C THR A 89 4.18 5.94 -17.57
N TYR A 90 3.06 5.47 -18.11
CA TYR A 90 3.04 4.50 -19.20
C TYR A 90 2.75 5.21 -20.51
N LYS A 91 3.61 4.99 -21.52
CA LYS A 91 3.49 5.54 -22.86
C LYS A 91 3.21 4.40 -23.86
N PRO A 92 1.95 4.23 -24.31
CA PRO A 92 1.58 3.11 -25.16
C PRO A 92 2.31 3.08 -26.50
N SER A 93 2.59 4.25 -27.10
CA SER A 93 3.22 4.33 -28.43
C SER A 93 4.60 3.68 -28.50
N ASP A 94 5.33 3.69 -27.38
CA ASP A 94 6.70 3.21 -27.29
C ASP A 94 6.82 1.99 -26.36
N GLU A 95 5.70 1.52 -25.80
CA GLU A 95 5.62 0.48 -24.75
C GLU A 95 6.56 0.75 -23.56
N LYS A 96 6.77 2.03 -23.21
CA LYS A 96 7.71 2.44 -22.15
C LYS A 96 7.00 2.79 -20.85
N ILE A 97 7.68 2.46 -19.75
CA ILE A 97 7.34 2.88 -18.40
C ILE A 97 8.47 3.77 -17.88
N SER A 98 8.14 4.94 -17.33
CA SER A 98 9.06 5.77 -16.55
C SER A 98 8.55 5.92 -15.12
N ILE A 99 9.50 6.00 -14.17
CA ILE A 99 9.22 6.22 -12.76
C ILE A 99 9.97 7.46 -12.30
N GLU A 100 9.24 8.38 -11.69
CA GLU A 100 9.75 9.60 -11.07
C GLU A 100 9.38 9.55 -9.59
N TRP A 101 10.35 9.73 -8.71
CA TRP A 101 10.09 9.78 -7.28
C TRP A 101 9.97 11.22 -6.80
N ASP A 102 9.11 11.45 -5.81
CA ASP A 102 9.04 12.76 -5.16
C ASP A 102 10.36 13.06 -4.43
N ASP A 103 10.69 14.36 -4.36
CA ASP A 103 11.86 14.84 -3.65
C ASP A 103 11.76 14.50 -2.16
N PHE A 104 12.88 14.06 -1.58
CA PHE A 104 12.95 13.77 -0.16
C PHE A 104 12.95 15.07 0.65
N GLU A 105 11.94 15.29 1.50
CA GLU A 105 12.12 16.19 2.63
C GLU A 105 13.17 15.61 3.60
N SER A 106 13.86 16.47 4.35
CA SER A 106 15.06 16.14 5.14
C SER A 106 14.88 15.06 6.22
N ASN A 107 13.65 14.70 6.57
CA ASN A 107 13.31 13.59 7.48
C ASN A 107 12.66 12.37 6.79
N GLY A 108 12.66 12.38 5.45
CA GLY A 108 12.39 11.28 4.53
C GLY A 108 11.27 10.33 4.91
N ASP A 109 10.02 10.75 4.71
CA ASP A 109 8.81 9.91 4.68
C ASP A 109 8.83 8.66 5.59
N ARG A 110 9.26 8.84 6.83
CA ARG A 110 9.27 7.77 7.83
C ARG A 110 7.87 7.65 8.40
N LEU A 111 7.29 6.47 8.24
CA LEU A 111 6.15 6.05 9.03
C LEU A 111 6.65 5.51 10.36
N LYS A 112 5.94 5.82 11.45
CA LYS A 112 6.34 5.44 12.81
C LYS A 112 5.19 4.79 13.57
N THR A 113 5.53 3.89 14.48
CA THR A 113 4.60 3.30 15.45
C THR A 113 5.34 2.98 16.75
N ASN A 114 4.62 3.02 17.88
CA ASN A 114 5.10 2.56 19.18
C ASN A 114 4.53 1.19 19.54
N LEU A 115 3.80 0.56 18.61
CA LEU A 115 3.26 -0.78 18.77
C LEU A 115 4.30 -1.82 18.35
N SER A 116 4.55 -2.80 19.22
CA SER A 116 5.45 -3.91 18.94
C SER A 116 5.03 -5.18 19.65
N VAL A 117 5.56 -6.31 19.16
CA VAL A 117 5.50 -7.62 19.82
C VAL A 117 6.93 -8.14 19.88
N ASN A 118 7.39 -8.50 21.08
CA ASN A 118 8.76 -8.99 21.32
C ASN A 118 9.85 -8.04 20.79
N GLY A 119 9.63 -6.72 20.90
CA GLY A 119 10.57 -5.70 20.45
C GLY A 119 10.64 -5.50 18.93
N ARG A 120 9.65 -6.01 18.19
CA ARG A 120 9.54 -5.88 16.73
C ARG A 120 8.22 -5.23 16.34
N GLY A 121 8.27 -4.28 15.42
CA GLY A 121 7.12 -3.55 14.90
C GLY A 121 7.51 -2.80 13.63
N ALA A 122 6.52 -2.27 12.90
CA ALA A 122 6.72 -1.63 11.60
C ALA A 122 7.43 -2.52 10.54
N GLU A 123 7.27 -3.84 10.65
CA GLU A 123 7.70 -4.79 9.61
C GLU A 123 6.57 -4.91 8.58
N LEU A 124 6.51 -3.90 7.72
CA LEU A 124 5.38 -3.64 6.83
C LEU A 124 5.54 -4.40 5.52
N SER A 125 4.81 -5.51 5.38
CA SER A 125 5.02 -6.47 4.28
C SER A 125 4.18 -6.21 3.03
N GLU A 126 3.24 -5.26 3.07
CA GLU A 126 2.30 -5.02 1.96
C GLU A 126 1.73 -3.59 1.94
N LEU A 127 1.31 -3.12 0.76
CA LEU A 127 0.65 -1.84 0.55
C LEU A 127 -0.53 -1.96 -0.42
N VAL A 128 -1.76 -1.90 0.09
CA VAL A 128 -2.99 -2.13 -0.70
C VAL A 128 -3.94 -0.95 -0.61
N THR A 129 -4.75 -0.76 -1.65
CA THR A 129 -5.90 0.14 -1.60
C THR A 129 -7.17 -0.62 -1.22
N TYR A 130 -7.85 -0.21 -0.15
CA TYR A 130 -9.12 -0.79 0.28
C TYR A 130 -10.12 0.32 0.62
N ASN A 131 -11.30 0.29 0.00
CA ASN A 131 -12.38 1.26 0.23
C ASN A 131 -11.89 2.72 0.19
N SER A 132 -11.23 3.10 -0.92
CA SER A 132 -10.58 4.40 -1.13
C SER A 132 -9.49 4.81 -0.13
N LYS A 133 -9.01 3.88 0.71
CA LYS A 133 -7.94 4.12 1.67
C LYS A 133 -6.70 3.33 1.30
N LEU A 134 -5.54 3.87 1.65
CA LEU A 134 -4.27 3.16 1.58
C LEU A 134 -4.06 2.42 2.89
N ILE A 135 -3.83 1.12 2.82
CA ILE A 135 -3.62 0.26 3.97
C ILE A 135 -2.29 -0.47 3.88
N THR A 136 -1.69 -0.71 5.03
CA THR A 136 -0.52 -1.57 5.20
C THR A 136 -0.72 -2.45 6.42
N LEU A 137 0.16 -3.42 6.61
CA LEU A 137 0.04 -4.43 7.64
C LEU A 137 1.42 -4.80 8.18
N ASP A 138 1.49 -4.96 9.48
CA ASP A 138 2.69 -5.33 10.21
C ASP A 138 2.67 -6.84 10.53
N ASP A 139 3.62 -7.57 9.96
CA ASP A 139 3.71 -9.03 10.03
C ASP A 139 4.27 -9.55 11.37
N LYS A 140 4.57 -8.66 12.31
CA LYS A 140 4.95 -9.02 13.68
C LYS A 140 3.85 -8.72 14.66
N THR A 141 3.21 -7.57 14.53
CA THR A 141 2.16 -7.17 15.48
C THR A 141 0.76 -7.63 15.07
N GLY A 142 0.57 -7.95 13.78
CA GLY A 142 -0.74 -8.28 13.20
C GLY A 142 -1.65 -7.06 13.02
N TYR A 143 -1.15 -5.85 13.25
CA TYR A 143 -1.93 -4.64 13.02
C TYR A 143 -2.02 -4.29 11.53
N LEU A 144 -3.23 -4.00 11.08
CA LEU A 144 -3.51 -3.28 9.85
C LEU A 144 -3.58 -1.81 10.18
N TYR A 145 -2.88 -1.01 9.39
CA TYR A 145 -2.84 0.44 9.52
C TYR A 145 -3.50 1.08 8.31
N LEU A 146 -4.27 2.14 8.54
CA LEU A 146 -4.58 3.12 7.51
C LEU A 146 -3.38 4.07 7.40
N ILE A 147 -2.95 4.36 6.18
CA ILE A 147 -1.95 5.40 5.93
C ILE A 147 -2.69 6.67 5.54
N GLN A 148 -2.73 7.65 6.45
CA GLN A 148 -3.35 8.95 6.24
C GLN A 148 -2.37 10.04 6.62
N ASN A 149 -2.15 11.02 5.73
CA ASN A 149 -1.21 12.13 5.97
C ASN A 149 0.19 11.66 6.43
N LYS A 150 0.68 10.54 5.87
CA LYS A 150 1.96 9.90 6.26
C LYS A 150 2.02 9.48 7.73
N ILE A 151 0.88 9.09 8.31
CA ILE A 151 0.76 8.53 9.66
C ILE A 151 0.19 7.11 9.56
N LEU A 152 0.73 6.20 10.37
CA LEU A 152 0.18 4.86 10.58
C LEU A 152 -0.92 4.94 11.65
N GLU A 153 -2.17 4.85 11.22
CA GLU A 153 -3.32 4.80 12.13
C GLU A 153 -3.74 3.35 12.33
N PRO A 154 -3.58 2.77 13.53
CA PRO A 154 -4.02 1.40 13.80
C PRO A 154 -5.52 1.25 13.55
N TRP A 155 -5.92 0.26 12.76
CA TRP A 155 -7.33 0.05 12.39
C TRP A 155 -7.88 -1.28 12.87
N VAL A 156 -7.21 -2.39 12.55
CA VAL A 156 -7.64 -3.75 12.90
C VAL A 156 -6.43 -4.53 13.38
N LYS A 157 -6.58 -5.37 14.40
CA LYS A 157 -5.57 -6.36 14.80
C LYS A 157 -6.03 -7.75 14.37
N VAL A 158 -5.22 -8.43 13.56
CA VAL A 158 -5.46 -9.81 13.15
C VAL A 158 -4.62 -10.73 14.02
N LEU A 159 -5.31 -11.55 14.80
CA LEU A 159 -4.69 -12.55 15.67
C LEU A 159 -4.21 -13.75 14.87
N ALA A 160 -3.17 -14.42 15.37
CA ALA A 160 -2.56 -15.55 14.70
C ALA A 160 -3.50 -16.77 14.60
N GLY A 161 -3.30 -17.58 13.55
CA GLY A 161 -4.00 -18.85 13.36
C GLY A 161 -5.52 -18.69 13.20
N ASN A 162 -6.28 -19.36 14.07
CA ASN A 162 -7.75 -19.32 14.07
C ASN A 162 -8.33 -18.13 14.87
N GLY A 163 -7.47 -17.20 15.29
CA GLY A 163 -7.89 -16.00 16.02
C GLY A 163 -8.03 -16.17 17.53
N GLN A 164 -7.58 -17.28 18.11
CA GLN A 164 -7.64 -17.51 19.57
C GLN A 164 -6.33 -17.23 20.32
N LYS A 165 -5.25 -16.95 19.60
CA LYS A 165 -3.93 -16.67 20.19
C LYS A 165 -3.59 -15.20 20.03
N ASP A 166 -3.38 -14.51 21.15
CA ASP A 166 -2.87 -13.13 21.17
C ASP A 166 -1.35 -13.12 21.04
N GLU A 167 -0.89 -13.61 19.88
CA GLU A 167 0.51 -13.65 19.49
C GLU A 167 0.67 -12.93 18.14
N GLY A 168 1.91 -12.54 17.84
CA GLY A 168 2.24 -11.93 16.56
C GLY A 168 1.88 -12.81 15.37
N ASN A 169 1.51 -12.19 14.25
CA ASN A 169 1.00 -12.91 13.07
C ASN A 169 1.84 -12.60 11.82
N ASN A 170 2.43 -13.63 11.20
CA ASN A 170 3.24 -13.50 10.00
C ASN A 170 2.34 -13.44 8.75
N ILE A 171 1.93 -12.22 8.38
CA ILE A 171 1.13 -11.95 7.19
C ILE A 171 2.07 -11.47 6.07
N HIS A 172 1.96 -12.07 4.89
CA HIS A 172 2.87 -11.78 3.77
C HIS A 172 2.18 -11.19 2.53
N PHE A 173 0.85 -11.26 2.43
CA PHE A 173 0.10 -10.75 1.28
C PHE A 173 -1.28 -10.30 1.71
N ALA A 174 -1.80 -9.27 1.03
CA ALA A 174 -3.19 -8.87 1.13
C ALA A 174 -3.79 -8.71 -0.26
N LEU A 175 -5.02 -9.21 -0.43
CA LEU A 175 -5.74 -9.16 -1.70
C LEU A 175 -7.13 -8.57 -1.46
N ARG A 176 -7.56 -7.73 -2.39
CA ARG A 176 -8.94 -7.27 -2.45
C ARG A 176 -9.72 -8.21 -3.38
N TYR A 177 -10.64 -8.96 -2.80
CA TYR A 177 -11.62 -9.73 -3.58
C TYR A 177 -12.91 -8.92 -3.72
N PRO A 178 -13.43 -8.71 -4.95
CA PRO A 178 -14.78 -8.18 -5.11
C PRO A 178 -15.76 -9.21 -4.55
N LEU A 179 -16.65 -8.78 -3.67
CA LEU A 179 -17.83 -9.58 -3.36
C LEU A 179 -18.69 -9.56 -4.62
N ASN A 180 -18.77 -10.68 -5.31
CA ASN A 180 -19.83 -10.88 -6.30
C ASN A 180 -21.13 -10.92 -5.50
N ALA A 181 -21.88 -9.82 -5.52
CA ALA A 181 -23.28 -9.80 -5.14
C ALA A 181 -24.11 -10.28 -6.33
#